data_AF-A0AAE4FIB9-F1
#
_entry.id   AF-A0AAE4FIB9-F1
#
_cell.length_a   1.000
_cell.length_b   1.000
_cell.length_c   1.000
_cell.angle_alpha   90.00
_cell.angle_beta   90.00
_cell.angle_gamma   90.00
#
_symmetry.space_group_name_H-M   'P 1'
#
loop_
_entity.id
_entity.type
_entity.pdbx_description
1 polymer ?
#
loop_
_entity_poly.entity_id
_entity_poly.type
_entity_poly.pdbx_seq_one_letter_code
_entity_poly.pdbx_strand_id
1 'polypeptide(L)' 'MTLSALLTQEPATIKSNLVHPRGRDTFWRFYFGSVPGWQHLENDIFKMMDNLCDIYHGAFWEFSML' A
#
# COMPACT_ATOMS: atom_id res chain seq x y z
N MET A 1 18.97 40.40 -8.50
CA MET A 1 17.64 39.80 -8.24
C MET A 1 17.56 38.51 -9.04
N THR A 2 17.98 37.40 -8.45
CA THR A 2 17.89 36.06 -9.05
C THR A 2 16.51 35.50 -8.73
N LEU A 3 15.63 35.49 -9.73
CA LEU A 3 14.35 34.78 -9.67
C LEU A 3 14.67 33.29 -9.59
N SER A 4 14.58 32.73 -8.39
CA SER A 4 14.52 31.28 -8.20
C SER A 4 13.18 30.82 -8.79
N ALA A 5 13.23 30.35 -10.03
CA ALA A 5 12.13 29.61 -10.60
C ALA A 5 11.99 28.34 -9.76
N LEU A 6 10.93 28.26 -8.97
CA LEU A 6 10.44 26.98 -8.47
C LEU A 6 10.18 26.12 -9.70
N LEU A 7 11.08 25.19 -9.99
CA LEU A 7 10.83 24.12 -10.95
C LEU A 7 9.63 23.35 -10.40
N THR A 8 8.43 23.65 -10.88
CA THR A 8 7.26 22.80 -10.70
C THR A 8 7.57 21.52 -11.46
N GLN A 9 8.19 20.55 -10.77
CA GLN A 9 8.39 19.22 -11.32
C GLN A 9 7.01 18.61 -11.56
N GLU A 10 6.75 18.23 -12.80
CA GLU A 10 5.55 17.47 -13.13
C GLU A 10 5.57 16.17 -12.30
N PRO A 11 4.44 15.79 -11.68
CA PRO A 11 4.41 14.62 -10.82
C PRO A 11 4.82 13.38 -11.61
N ALA A 12 5.77 12.62 -11.06
CA ALA A 12 6.19 11.36 -11.65
C ALA A 12 5.00 10.40 -11.75
N THR A 13 4.79 9.81 -12.93
CA THR A 13 3.75 8.79 -13.11
C THR A 13 4.19 7.50 -12.40
N ILE A 14 3.45 7.11 -11.36
CA ILE A 14 3.63 5.83 -10.66
C ILE A 14 2.56 4.86 -11.17
N LYS A 15 2.96 3.63 -11.52
CA LYS A 15 2.05 2.57 -11.99
C LYS A 15 2.05 1.42 -11.01
N SER A 16 0.87 0.89 -10.71
CA SER A 16 0.75 -0.36 -9.95
C SER A 16 0.63 -1.57 -10.88
N ASN A 17 1.08 -2.72 -10.38
CA ASN A 17 0.85 -4.02 -10.98
C ASN A 17 0.14 -4.93 -9.97
N LEU A 18 -0.89 -5.65 -10.43
CA LEU A 18 -1.60 -6.63 -9.63
C LEU A 18 -0.71 -7.86 -9.38
N VAL A 19 -0.73 -8.36 -8.16
CA VAL A 19 -0.03 -9.57 -7.75
C VAL A 19 -0.87 -10.78 -8.14
N HIS A 20 -0.25 -11.73 -8.85
CA HIS A 20 -0.90 -12.98 -9.22
C HIS A 20 -1.36 -13.74 -7.96
N PRO A 21 -2.56 -14.37 -7.94
CA PRO A 21 -3.09 -15.04 -6.75
C PRO A 21 -2.13 -16.03 -6.07
N ARG A 22 -1.36 -16.78 -6.87
CA ARG A 22 -0.27 -17.68 -6.43
C ARG A 22 0.84 -17.03 -5.58
N GLY A 23 0.99 -15.71 -5.58
CA GLY A 23 1.99 -14.99 -4.80
C GLY A 23 1.44 -14.29 -3.55
N ARG A 24 0.13 -14.44 -3.27
CA ARG A 24 -0.52 -13.74 -2.15
C ARG A 24 -0.07 -14.23 -0.79
N ASP A 25 0.13 -15.54 -0.66
CA ASP A 25 0.56 -16.20 0.58
C ASP A 25 1.94 -15.72 1.08
N THR A 26 2.82 -15.37 0.15
CA THR A 26 4.19 -14.93 0.44
C THR A 26 4.38 -13.42 0.35
N PHE A 27 3.36 -12.67 -0.09
CA PHE A 27 3.44 -11.24 -0.38
C PHE A 27 3.99 -10.42 0.78
N TRP A 28 3.37 -10.48 1.95
CA TRP A 28 3.79 -9.68 3.11
C TRP A 28 5.22 -10.00 3.55
N ARG A 29 5.57 -11.29 3.59
CA ARG A 29 6.93 -11.71 3.94
C ARG A 29 7.96 -11.23 2.93
N PHE A 30 7.63 -11.29 1.64
CA PHE A 30 8.55 -10.93 0.57
C PHE A 30 8.84 -9.43 0.53
N TYR A 31 7.82 -8.59 0.68
CA TYR A 31 7.96 -7.13 0.57
C TYR A 31 8.24 -6.43 1.91
N PHE A 32 7.75 -6.97 3.03
CA PHE A 32 7.81 -6.32 4.33
C PHE A 32 8.53 -7.16 5.40
N GLY A 33 9.12 -8.31 5.05
CA GLY A 33 9.68 -9.26 6.02
C GLY A 33 10.81 -8.71 6.91
N SER A 34 11.44 -7.60 6.53
CA SER A 34 12.45 -6.90 7.33
C SER A 34 11.84 -5.95 8.38
N VAL A 35 10.56 -5.62 8.27
CA VAL A 35 9.84 -4.74 9.21
C VAL A 35 9.43 -5.56 10.44
N PRO A 36 9.84 -5.19 11.67
CA PRO A 36 9.38 -5.88 12.87
C PRO A 36 7.86 -5.87 12.98
N GLY A 37 7.27 -7.05 13.18
CA GLY A 37 5.82 -7.20 13.31
C GLY A 37 5.04 -7.18 12.00
N TRP A 38 5.70 -7.31 10.84
CA TRP A 38 5.06 -7.33 9.51
C TRP A 38 3.87 -8.28 9.38
N GLN A 39 3.82 -9.35 10.18
CA GLN A 39 2.73 -10.33 10.20
C GLN A 39 1.37 -9.71 10.59
N HIS A 40 1.37 -8.56 11.27
CA HIS A 40 0.15 -7.88 11.69
C HIS A 40 -0.37 -6.88 10.66
N LEU A 41 0.40 -6.55 9.62
CA LEU A 41 0.08 -5.48 8.67
C LEU A 41 -1.31 -5.63 8.06
N GLU A 42 -1.66 -6.83 7.58
CA GLU A 42 -2.96 -7.09 6.99
C GLU A 42 -4.11 -6.87 7.99
N ASN A 43 -3.96 -7.41 9.20
CA ASN A 43 -4.96 -7.24 10.26
C ASN A 43 -5.10 -5.79 10.70
N ASP A 44 -4.00 -5.04 10.78
CA ASP A 44 -4.01 -3.64 11.21
C ASP A 44 -4.61 -2.73 10.12
N ILE A 45 -4.40 -3.06 8.83
CA ILE A 45 -5.12 -2.42 7.72
C ILE A 45 -6.63 -2.65 7.85
N PHE A 46 -7.06 -3.89 8.11
CA PHE A 46 -8.50 -4.17 8.28
C PHE A 46 -9.11 -3.46 9.48
N LYS A 47 -8.42 -3.43 10.63
CA LYS A 47 -8.86 -2.64 11.79
C LYS A 47 -8.93 -1.15 11.47
N MET A 48 -8.01 -0.62 10.67
CA MET A 48 -8.09 0.76 10.23
C MET A 48 -9.33 1.00 9.38
N MET A 49 -9.68 0.05 8.50
CA MET A 49 -10.91 0.13 7.70
C MET A 49 -12.18 0.06 8.55
N ASP A 50 -12.20 -0.77 9.60
CA ASP A 50 -13.29 -0.79 10.61
C ASP A 50 -13.50 0.58 11.25
N ASN A 51 -12.43 1.35 11.47
CA ASN A 51 -12.53 2.69 12.06
C ASN A 51 -12.93 3.78 11.05
N LEU A 52 -12.70 3.54 9.75
CA LEU A 52 -13.00 4.51 8.68
C LEU A 52 -14.42 4.38 8.15
N CYS A 53 -15.09 3.26 8.38
CA CYS A 53 -16.43 2.99 7.89
C CYS A 53 -17.39 2.83 9.09
N ASP A 54 -18.57 3.46 9.04
CA ASP A 54 -19.59 3.29 10.09
C ASP A 54 -19.99 1.81 10.25
N ILE A 55 -20.00 1.06 9.15
CA ILE A 55 -20.16 -0.39 9.12
C ILE A 55 -19.22 -0.96 8.06
N TYR A 56 -18.21 -1.71 8.49
CA TYR A 56 -17.32 -2.47 7.61
C TYR A 56 -17.64 -3.96 7.67
N HIS A 57 -17.84 -4.58 6.51
CA HIS A 57 -18.13 -6.02 6.41
C HIS A 57 -16.93 -6.87 5.97
N GLY A 58 -15.76 -6.25 5.77
CA GLY A 58 -14.65 -6.90 5.10
C GLY A 58 -14.81 -6.97 3.58
N ALA A 59 -13.78 -7.49 2.91
CA ALA A 59 -13.79 -7.85 1.50
C ALA A 59 -12.62 -8.80 1.20
N PHE A 60 -12.60 -9.38 -0.01
CA PHE A 60 -11.38 -9.96 -0.56
C PHE A 60 -10.60 -8.87 -1.29
N TRP A 61 -9.44 -8.48 -0.74
CA TRP A 61 -8.64 -7.36 -1.27
C TRP A 61 -7.65 -7.83 -2.31
N GLU A 62 -7.45 -7.06 -3.38
CA GLU A 62 -6.38 -7.30 -4.37
C GLU A 62 -5.04 -6.77 -3.88
N PHE A 63 -3.97 -7.55 -4.09
CA PHE A 63 -2.61 -7.15 -3.72
C PHE A 63 -1.96 -6.50 -4.93
N SER A 64 -1.29 -5.36 -4.70
CA SER A 64 -0.62 -4.61 -5.76
C SER A 64 0.78 -4.20 -5.32
N MET A 65 1.67 -4.05 -6.29
CA MET A 65 3.02 -3.50 -6.11
C MET A 65 3.20 -2.27 -7.00
N LEU A 66 3.92 -1.26 -6.51
CA LEU A 66 4.26 -0.02 -7.21
C LEU A 66 5.71 -0.05 -7.69
#